data_AF-X0ZUN9-F1
#
_entry.id   AF-X0ZUN9-F1
#
_cell.length_a   1.000
_cell.length_b   1.000
_cell.length_c   1.000
_cell.angle_alpha   90.00
_cell.angle_beta   90.00
_cell.angle_gamma   90.00
#
_symmetry.space_group_name_H-M   'P 1'
#
loop_
_entity.id
_entity.type
_entity.pdbx_description
1 polymer ?
#
loop_
_entity_poly.entity_id
_entity_poly.type
_entity_poly.pdbx_seq_one_letter_code
_entity_poly.pdbx_strand_id
1 'polypeptide(L)'
;MALLYSERWSETVDASHSKYVFSDRVKAGHVLHVHTCFAHAPERAANDIIKLGVRNGATDVLIRARGGSIAKEGMSALQDFFAGEHDRVFAYFPDSDNGNTIELHIIGCLKTLDEWRATVE
;
A
#
# COMPACT_ATOMS: atom_id res chain seq x y z
N MET A 1 -11.76 9.17 -18.67
CA MET A 1 -11.15 7.86 -19.01
C MET A 1 -10.25 7.48 -17.86
N ALA A 2 -10.58 6.42 -17.11
CA ALA A 2 -9.80 6.04 -15.94
C ALA A 2 -8.40 5.54 -16.37
N LEU A 3 -7.35 6.12 -15.80
CA LEU A 3 -5.98 5.71 -16.11
C LEU A 3 -5.65 4.45 -15.32
N LEU A 4 -5.26 3.38 -16.01
CA LEU A 4 -4.77 2.17 -15.36
C LEU A 4 -3.54 2.54 -14.52
N TYR A 5 -3.60 2.19 -13.23
CA TYR A 5 -2.54 2.44 -12.28
C TYR A 5 -1.96 1.09 -11.87
N SER A 6 -0.70 0.85 -12.19
CA SER A 6 0.02 -0.36 -11.77
C SER A 6 1.47 0.00 -11.48
N GLU A 7 1.78 0.22 -10.21
CA GLU A 7 3.08 0.73 -9.79
C GLU A 7 3.63 -0.06 -8.59
N ARG A 8 4.95 -0.17 -8.53
CA ARG A 8 5.69 -0.92 -7.53
C ARG A 8 6.75 -0.04 -6.87
N TRP A 9 6.80 -0.07 -5.55
CA TRP A 9 7.83 0.56 -4.73
C TRP A 9 8.57 -0.52 -3.95
N SER A 10 9.87 -0.34 -3.79
CA SER A 10 10.77 -1.30 -3.16
C SER A 10 11.83 -0.54 -2.38
N GLU A 11 12.07 -0.94 -1.14
CA GLU A 11 13.06 -0.32 -0.26
C GLU A 11 13.86 -1.42 0.46
N THR A 12 15.18 -1.24 0.58
CA THR A 12 16.02 -2.14 1.39
C THR A 12 16.13 -1.57 2.80
N VAL A 13 15.73 -2.35 3.79
CA VAL A 13 15.78 -1.98 5.19
C VAL A 13 17.24 -1.84 5.63
N ASP A 14 17.58 -0.68 6.18
CA ASP A 14 18.81 -0.41 6.90
C ASP A 14 18.54 -0.07 8.37
N ALA A 15 19.59 0.22 9.15
CA ALA A 15 19.48 0.48 10.58
C ALA A 15 18.63 1.72 10.95
N SER A 16 18.41 2.63 10.01
CA SER A 16 17.62 3.86 10.18
C SER A 16 16.24 3.77 9.53
N HIS A 17 15.99 2.71 8.77
CA HIS A 17 14.80 2.57 7.95
C HIS A 17 13.54 2.40 8.81
N SER A 18 12.51 3.18 8.49
CA SER A 18 11.24 3.17 9.25
C SER A 18 10.41 1.89 9.05
N LYS A 19 10.84 1.02 8.13
CA LYS A 19 10.17 -0.22 7.69
C LYS A 19 8.81 0.00 7.04
N TYR A 20 8.55 1.22 6.59
CA TYR A 20 7.44 1.53 5.71
C TYR A 20 7.91 1.55 4.25
N VAL A 21 7.04 1.14 3.35
CA VAL A 21 7.11 1.47 1.93
C VAL A 21 5.87 2.29 1.60
N PHE A 22 6.04 3.44 0.95
CA PHE A 22 4.94 4.30 0.55
C PHE A 22 4.79 4.33 -0.96
N SER A 23 3.54 4.41 -1.43
CA SER A 23 3.27 4.88 -2.77
C SER A 23 3.60 6.36 -2.91
N ASP A 24 3.66 6.83 -4.15
CA ASP A 24 3.55 8.25 -4.44
C ASP A 24 2.23 8.82 -3.91
N ARG A 25 2.22 10.13 -3.63
CA ARG A 25 0.99 10.82 -3.25
C ARG A 25 0.02 10.83 -4.43
N VAL A 26 -1.25 10.56 -4.13
CA VAL A 26 -2.32 10.78 -5.11
C VAL A 26 -2.32 12.27 -5.50
N LYS A 27 -2.33 12.51 -6.81
CA LYS A 27 -2.23 13.86 -7.39
C LYS A 27 -3.44 14.71 -7.01
N ALA A 28 -3.23 16.03 -7.01
CA ALA A 28 -4.31 16.99 -6.77
C ALA A 28 -5.49 16.77 -7.73
N GLY A 29 -6.72 16.89 -7.24
CA GLY A 29 -7.94 16.69 -8.04
C GLY A 29 -8.24 15.25 -8.47
N HIS A 30 -7.55 14.25 -7.90
CA HIS A 30 -7.72 12.83 -8.23
C HIS A 30 -8.01 11.95 -7.02
N VAL A 31 -8.58 10.79 -7.28
CA VAL A 31 -8.74 9.68 -6.34
C VAL A 31 -8.16 8.43 -6.98
N LEU A 32 -7.39 7.66 -6.19
CA LEU A 32 -6.93 6.35 -6.60
C LEU A 32 -7.92 5.29 -6.09
N HIS A 33 -8.59 4.61 -7.01
CA HIS A 33 -9.37 3.42 -6.71
C HIS A 33 -8.46 2.20 -6.83
N VAL A 34 -8.09 1.63 -5.69
CA VAL A 34 -7.20 0.47 -5.62
C VAL A 34 -8.06 -0.79 -5.71
N HIS A 35 -7.81 -1.60 -6.73
CA HIS A 35 -8.47 -2.90 -6.91
C HIS A 35 -7.70 -4.03 -6.22
N THR A 36 -6.37 -3.93 -6.24
CA THR A 36 -5.52 -4.92 -5.58
C THR A 36 -4.24 -4.26 -5.10
N CYS A 37 -3.81 -4.61 -3.91
CA CYS A 37 -2.58 -4.09 -3.30
C CYS A 37 -1.83 -5.25 -2.68
N PHE A 38 -0.54 -5.41 -2.98
CA PHE A 38 0.33 -6.45 -2.46
C PHE A 38 1.52 -5.86 -1.70
N ALA A 39 1.88 -6.46 -0.58
CA ALA A 39 3.09 -6.14 0.17
C ALA A 39 3.97 -7.39 0.31
N HIS A 40 5.25 -7.29 -0.04
CA HIS A 40 6.18 -8.42 -0.05
C HIS A 40 7.45 -8.15 0.76
N ALA A 41 8.02 -9.19 1.37
CA ALA A 41 9.32 -9.16 2.05
C ALA A 41 10.04 -10.52 1.86
N PRO A 42 11.34 -10.55 1.54
CA PRO A 42 12.10 -11.77 1.31
C PRO A 42 12.38 -12.52 2.62
N GLU A 43 12.30 -13.83 2.51
CA GLU A 43 12.40 -14.88 3.52
C GLU A 43 13.19 -14.57 4.80
N ARG A 44 12.47 -14.19 5.87
CA ARG A 44 12.73 -14.61 7.28
C ARG A 44 11.61 -14.23 8.25
N ALA A 45 10.42 -14.07 7.70
CA ALA A 45 9.25 -13.54 8.37
C ALA A 45 8.49 -14.60 9.19
N ALA A 46 9.12 -15.24 10.18
CA ALA A 46 8.51 -16.36 10.89
C ALA A 46 7.21 -15.97 11.64
N ASN A 47 6.98 -14.67 11.91
CA ASN A 47 5.86 -14.16 12.71
C ASN A 47 5.11 -12.95 12.09
N ASP A 48 5.44 -12.54 10.85
CA ASP A 48 5.35 -11.12 10.48
C ASP A 48 3.96 -10.51 10.43
N ILE A 49 3.81 -9.42 11.17
CA ILE A 49 2.65 -8.53 11.10
C ILE A 49 2.87 -7.52 9.98
N ILE A 50 2.53 -7.86 8.75
CA ILE A 50 2.47 -6.86 7.67
C ILE A 50 1.17 -6.06 7.80
N LYS A 51 1.25 -4.74 7.65
CA LYS A 51 0.09 -3.84 7.64
C LYS A 51 0.01 -3.12 6.30
N LEU A 52 -1.18 -3.12 5.70
CA LEU A 52 -1.51 -2.34 4.52
C LEU A 52 -2.53 -1.26 4.89
N GLY A 53 -2.30 -0.04 4.41
CA GLY A 53 -3.18 1.07 4.75
C GLY A 53 -3.05 2.27 3.82
N VAL A 54 -3.80 3.31 4.18
CA VAL A 54 -3.72 4.63 3.56
C VAL A 54 -3.27 5.62 4.63
N ARG A 55 -2.24 6.41 4.33
CA ARG A 55 -1.79 7.54 5.14
C ARG A 55 -2.46 8.80 4.62
N ASN A 56 -3.43 9.29 5.40
CA ASN A 56 -4.11 10.56 5.17
C ASN A 56 -3.51 11.64 6.08
N GLY A 57 -2.71 12.52 5.49
CA GLY A 57 -1.92 13.49 6.24
C GLY A 57 -0.99 12.82 7.24
N ALA A 58 -1.30 12.95 8.53
CA ALA A 58 -0.57 12.35 9.65
C ALA A 58 -1.24 11.08 10.24
N THR A 59 -2.37 10.64 9.67
CA THR A 59 -3.17 9.53 10.20
C THR A 59 -3.05 8.31 9.30
N ASP A 60 -2.82 7.14 9.90
CA ASP A 60 -2.81 5.85 9.20
C ASP A 60 -4.16 5.16 9.37
N VAL A 61 -4.83 4.92 8.23
CA VAL A 61 -6.04 4.12 8.14
C VAL A 61 -5.66 2.72 7.67
N LEU A 62 -5.84 1.74 8.53
CA LEU A 62 -5.49 0.35 8.25
C LEU A 62 -6.58 -0.30 7.38
N ILE A 63 -6.18 -0.80 6.21
CA ILE A 63 -7.05 -1.57 5.31
C ILE A 63 -6.97 -3.06 5.64
N ARG A 64 -5.76 -3.57 5.91
CA ARG A 64 -5.57 -4.98 6.27
C ARG A 64 -4.36 -5.13 7.18
N ALA A 65 -4.48 -6.02 8.17
CA ALA A 65 -3.38 -6.56 8.97
C ALA A 65 -3.43 -8.10 8.95
N ARG A 66 -2.27 -8.75 8.98
CA ARG A 66 -2.16 -10.21 9.19
C ARG A 66 -1.37 -10.48 10.46
N GLY A 67 -1.64 -11.60 11.13
CA GLY A 67 -0.80 -12.12 12.22
C GLY A 67 -0.38 -13.56 11.94
N GLY A 68 0.92 -13.84 12.11
CA GLY A 68 1.50 -15.19 12.25
C GLY A 68 1.66 -16.07 10.99
N SER A 69 2.83 -16.72 10.93
CA SER A 69 3.37 -17.88 10.16
C SER A 69 2.84 -18.32 8.76
N ILE A 70 1.91 -17.62 8.10
CA ILE A 70 1.42 -18.00 6.76
C ILE A 70 1.57 -16.86 5.72
N ALA A 71 2.49 -15.90 5.93
CA ALA A 71 2.79 -14.85 4.95
C ALA A 71 3.95 -15.24 4.02
N LYS A 72 3.85 -16.37 3.31
CA LYS A 72 4.95 -16.83 2.44
C LYS A 72 5.04 -16.15 1.07
N GLU A 73 4.05 -15.39 0.63
CA GLU A 73 4.01 -14.87 -0.76
C GLU A 73 3.52 -13.43 -0.85
N GLY A 74 3.63 -12.68 0.25
CA GLY A 74 3.12 -11.32 0.34
C GLY A 74 1.67 -11.23 0.84
N MET A 75 1.31 -10.04 1.27
CA MET A 75 0.01 -9.69 1.82
C MET A 75 -0.80 -8.94 0.76
N SER A 76 -1.95 -9.48 0.35
CA SER A 76 -2.85 -8.77 -0.54
C SER A 76 -3.96 -8.04 0.24
N ALA A 77 -4.38 -6.84 -0.16
CA ALA A 77 -5.73 -6.35 0.11
C ALA A 77 -6.60 -6.80 -1.08
N LEU A 78 -7.42 -7.83 -0.89
CA LEU A 78 -8.33 -8.36 -1.92
C LEU A 78 -9.65 -7.56 -2.00
N GLN A 79 -9.79 -6.55 -1.14
CA GLN A 79 -10.94 -5.66 -1.14
C GLN A 79 -10.52 -4.34 -1.75
N ASP A 80 -11.36 -3.85 -2.66
CA ASP A 80 -11.20 -2.53 -3.26
C ASP A 80 -11.29 -1.45 -2.17
N PHE A 81 -10.44 -0.44 -2.28
CA PHE A 81 -10.48 0.74 -1.42
C PHE A 81 -10.06 1.99 -2.17
N PHE A 82 -10.37 3.15 -1.61
CA PHE A 82 -10.01 4.43 -2.19
C PHE A 82 -8.91 5.10 -1.38
N ALA A 83 -7.95 5.71 -2.06
CA ALA A 83 -7.02 6.68 -1.49
C ALA A 83 -7.36 8.06 -2.07
N GLY A 84 -7.60 9.02 -1.17
CA GLY A 84 -8.00 10.37 -1.53
C GLY A 84 -6.84 11.21 -2.06
N GLU A 85 -7.16 12.43 -2.48
CA GLU A 85 -6.17 13.42 -2.86
C GLU A 85 -5.09 13.60 -1.78
N HIS A 86 -3.81 13.62 -2.19
CA HIS A 86 -2.62 13.72 -1.33
C HIS A 86 -2.35 12.56 -0.38
N ASP A 87 -3.23 11.57 -0.31
CA ASP A 87 -3.02 10.35 0.46
C ASP A 87 -1.90 9.50 -0.17
N ARG A 88 -1.34 8.61 0.63
CA ARG A 88 -0.41 7.56 0.18
C ARG A 88 -0.90 6.21 0.65
N VAL A 89 -0.83 5.22 -0.21
CA VAL A 89 -0.96 3.83 0.23
C VAL A 89 0.38 3.42 0.84
N PHE A 90 0.34 2.60 1.88
CA PHE A 90 1.56 2.12 2.54
C PHE A 90 1.50 0.63 2.84
N ALA A 91 2.69 0.06 2.95
CA ALA A 91 2.95 -1.21 3.59
C ALA A 91 3.93 -1.00 4.74
N TYR A 92 3.67 -1.61 5.90
CA TYR A 92 4.55 -1.58 7.07
C TYR A 92 4.98 -2.99 7.46
N PHE A 93 6.28 -3.16 7.65
CA PHE A 93 6.96 -4.44 7.87
C PHE A 93 7.77 -4.41 9.17
N PRO A 94 7.13 -4.42 10.35
CA PRO A 94 7.78 -4.25 11.65
C PRO A 94 8.91 -5.24 11.91
N ASP A 95 8.79 -6.43 11.35
CA ASP A 95 9.67 -7.58 11.60
C ASP A 95 10.76 -7.72 10.52
N SER A 96 10.81 -6.83 9.52
CA SER A 96 11.90 -6.83 8.55
C SER A 96 13.22 -6.35 9.16
N ASP A 97 14.29 -7.09 8.88
CA ASP A 97 15.64 -6.85 9.38
C ASP A 97 16.51 -6.12 8.35
N ASN A 98 17.66 -5.61 8.79
CA ASN A 98 18.63 -4.96 7.92
C ASN A 98 19.05 -5.89 6.78
N GLY A 99 18.98 -5.38 5.55
CA GLY A 99 19.26 -6.13 4.33
C GLY A 99 18.01 -6.74 3.68
N ASN A 100 16.85 -6.74 4.34
CA ASN A 100 15.60 -7.19 3.71
C ASN A 100 15.09 -6.15 2.72
N THR A 101 14.74 -6.57 1.50
CA THR A 101 14.08 -5.71 0.50
C THR A 101 12.56 -5.84 0.60
N ILE A 102 11.89 -4.84 1.13
CA ILE A 102 10.44 -4.81 1.29
C ILE A 102 9.78 -4.09 0.11
N GLU A 103 8.60 -4.55 -0.31
CA GLU A 103 7.95 -4.06 -1.53
C GLU A 103 6.45 -3.82 -1.36
N LEU A 104 5.93 -2.82 -2.08
CA LEU A 104 4.52 -2.50 -2.22
C LEU A 104 4.17 -2.46 -3.71
N HIS A 105 3.12 -3.17 -4.13
CA HIS A 105 2.59 -3.14 -5.49
C HIS A 105 1.11 -2.81 -5.45
N ILE A 106 0.69 -1.81 -6.20
CA ILE A 106 -0.70 -1.37 -6.28
C ILE A 106 -1.18 -1.51 -7.70
N ILE A 107 -2.37 -2.07 -7.87
CA ILE A 107 -3.11 -2.16 -9.12
C ILE A 107 -4.48 -1.51 -8.90
N GLY A 108 -4.84 -0.58 -9.76
CA GLY A 108 -6.03 0.23 -9.60
C GLY A 108 -6.33 1.10 -10.81
N CYS A 109 -7.16 2.10 -10.60
CA CYS A 109 -7.37 3.15 -11.58
C CYS A 109 -7.35 4.53 -10.91
N LEU A 110 -6.64 5.46 -11.52
CA LEU A 110 -6.70 6.87 -11.13
C LEU A 110 -7.88 7.52 -11.85
N LYS A 111 -8.77 8.14 -11.07
CA LYS A 111 -9.95 8.88 -11.55
C LYS A 111 -9.82 10.34 -11.15
N THR A 112 -10.38 11.25 -11.95
CA THR A 112 -10.59 12.62 -11.47
C THR A 112 -11.67 12.64 -10.40
N LEU A 113 -11.68 13.66 -9.55
CA LEU A 113 -12.73 13.82 -8.54
C LEU A 113 -14.13 13.92 -9.16
N ASP A 114 -14.26 14.58 -10.31
CA ASP A 114 -15.54 14.72 -11.01
C ASP A 114 -16.04 13.37 -11.55
N GLU A 115 -15.15 12.57 -12.13
CA GLU A 115 -15.47 11.20 -12.57
C GLU A 115 -15.88 10.31 -11.40
N TRP A 116 -15.18 10.42 -10.27
CA TRP A 116 -15.51 9.63 -9.08
C TRP A 116 -16.87 10.02 -8.49
N ARG A 117 -17.16 11.32 -8.34
CA ARG A 117 -18.45 11.81 -7.82
C ARG A 117 -19.63 11.32 -8.64
N ALA A 118 -19.50 11.33 -9.97
CA ALA A 118 -20.54 10.83 -10.88
C ALA A 118 -20.79 9.30 -10.78
N THR A 119 -19.93 8.55 -10.07
CA THR A 119 -20.10 7.10 -9.85
C THR A 119 -20.66 6.74 -8.47
N VAL A 120 -20.76 7.71 -7.55
CA VAL A 120 -21.24 7.52 -6.18
C VAL A 120 -22.68 8.02 -6.01
N GLU A 121 -23.16 8.85 -6.95
CA GLU A 121 -24.58 9.22 -7.11
C GLU A 121 -25.37 8.13 -7.84
#